data_AF-A0A951DIP9-F1
#
_entry.id   AF-A0A951DIP9-F1
#
_cell.length_a   1.000
_cell.length_b   1.000
_cell.length_c   1.000
_cell.angle_alpha   90.00
_cell.angle_beta   90.00
_cell.angle_gamma   90.00
#
_symmetry.space_group_name_H-M   'P 1'
#
loop_
_entity.id
_entity.type
_entity.pdbx_description
1 polymer ?
#
loop_
_entity_poly.entity_id
_entity_poly.type
_entity_poly.pdbx_seq_one_letter_code
_entity_poly.pdbx_strand_id
1 'polypeptide(L)'
;MTEPFSLDPSLKRADLHCHSRFSVFKYFRRANTRDCYNAPEDVYRIAKERGMAYVTLTDHDSIDGALYLLNKFPDMQDFFIGEEVETYFPETGQRIHIGVWDLNEEQHREIQRLRPNIRELIPYMKSQQLIFGINHLFQNYRMKNVAARYISELLDMFNVFEVMNGAMASFHNRMVQQLVQHVKEQHGRQVSMVGGSDAHTLKHVAKVHTVSRGETVREFLDNIRAGNCFAWGSEMRFRELVADIYLLTMAYQSEMGADLRSEHYSAVDKTIQLAGRLASIPTAISGLPAAVTSLNYLKQIVVTKGLSLRFSKLVEEIRPGLGGGGQQ
;
A
#
# COMPACT_ATOMS: atom_id res chain seq x y z
N MET A 1 -7.21 1.44 27.56
CA MET A 1 -8.50 1.50 26.86
C MET A 1 -8.63 0.22 26.07
N THR A 2 -9.52 -0.69 26.49
CA THR A 2 -9.93 -1.83 25.67
C THR A 2 -10.57 -1.28 24.40
N GLU A 3 -10.11 -1.71 23.23
CA GLU A 3 -10.66 -1.22 21.98
C GLU A 3 -12.16 -1.56 21.88
N PRO A 4 -13.02 -0.61 21.43
CA PRO A 4 -14.47 -0.76 21.46
C PRO A 4 -14.99 -1.95 20.66
N PHE A 5 -14.22 -2.47 19.70
CA PHE A 5 -14.58 -3.63 18.87
C PHE A 5 -14.17 -4.99 19.47
N SER A 6 -13.50 -5.01 20.62
CA SER A 6 -13.07 -6.28 21.25
C SER A 6 -14.21 -7.14 21.81
N LEU A 7 -15.46 -6.66 21.71
CA LEU A 7 -16.65 -7.32 22.25
C LEU A 7 -17.53 -8.02 21.20
N ASP A 8 -17.38 -7.72 19.91
CA ASP A 8 -18.12 -8.38 18.83
C ASP A 8 -17.19 -9.40 18.11
N PRO A 9 -17.31 -10.70 18.39
CA PRO A 9 -16.44 -11.73 17.78
C PRO A 9 -16.66 -11.88 16.27
N SER A 10 -17.74 -11.32 15.72
CA SER A 10 -17.98 -11.31 14.27
C SER A 10 -17.12 -10.29 13.54
N LEU A 11 -16.54 -9.30 14.24
CA LEU A 11 -15.63 -8.33 13.65
C LEU A 11 -14.23 -8.92 13.53
N LYS A 12 -13.83 -9.12 12.28
CA LYS A 12 -12.48 -9.54 11.91
C LYS A 12 -11.65 -8.35 11.47
N ARG A 13 -10.34 -8.54 11.50
CA ARG A 13 -9.36 -7.50 11.19
C ARG A 13 -8.30 -8.07 10.26
N ALA A 14 -7.87 -7.26 9.29
CA ALA A 14 -6.73 -7.56 8.44
C ALA A 14 -5.96 -6.27 8.15
N ASP A 15 -4.64 -6.34 8.24
CA ASP A 15 -3.78 -5.32 7.67
C ASP A 15 -3.69 -5.56 6.16
N LEU A 16 -4.35 -4.70 5.38
CA LEU A 16 -4.46 -4.86 3.92
C LEU A 16 -3.28 -4.26 3.16
N HIS A 17 -2.30 -3.68 3.86
CA HIS A 17 -1.15 -3.05 3.22
C HIS A 17 0.08 -3.20 4.12
N CYS A 18 0.88 -4.23 3.89
CA CYS A 18 2.14 -4.43 4.60
C CYS A 18 3.15 -5.21 3.77
N HIS A 19 4.43 -4.98 4.07
CA HIS A 19 5.53 -5.40 3.22
C HIS A 19 6.46 -6.39 3.92
N SER A 20 7.10 -7.22 3.11
CA SER A 20 8.12 -8.20 3.47
C SER A 20 9.41 -7.96 2.67
N ARG A 21 10.45 -8.75 2.94
CA ARG A 21 11.70 -8.70 2.18
C ARG A 21 11.60 -9.07 0.69
N PHE A 22 10.43 -9.51 0.23
CA PHE A 22 10.15 -9.76 -1.18
C PHE A 22 9.68 -8.52 -1.92
N SER A 23 9.37 -7.43 -1.20
CA SER A 23 9.31 -6.11 -1.80
C SER A 23 10.72 -5.65 -2.16
N VAL A 24 10.92 -5.21 -3.40
CA VAL A 24 12.24 -4.82 -3.92
C VAL A 24 12.17 -3.45 -4.57
N PHE A 25 13.04 -2.54 -4.10
CA PHE A 25 13.28 -1.25 -4.73
C PHE A 25 13.73 -1.42 -6.19
N LYS A 26 12.98 -0.86 -7.14
CA LYS A 26 13.34 -0.87 -8.58
C LYS A 26 14.63 -0.10 -8.88
N TYR A 27 14.88 0.95 -8.10
CA TYR A 27 16.06 1.78 -8.21
C TYR A 27 17.16 1.16 -7.32
N PHE A 28 18.29 0.78 -7.92
CA PHE A 28 19.42 0.11 -7.24
C PHE A 28 19.27 -1.39 -6.95
N ARG A 29 18.52 -2.15 -7.77
CA ARG A 29 18.50 -3.63 -7.69
C ARG A 29 19.90 -4.27 -7.62
N ARG A 30 20.89 -3.72 -8.34
CA ARG A 30 22.28 -4.20 -8.32
C ARG A 30 23.01 -4.01 -6.98
N ALA A 31 22.57 -3.06 -6.15
CA ALA A 31 23.05 -2.91 -4.79
C ALA A 31 22.29 -3.80 -3.79
N ASN A 32 21.34 -4.62 -4.25
CA ASN A 32 20.52 -5.51 -3.41
C ASN A 32 19.75 -4.78 -2.29
N THR A 33 19.43 -3.50 -2.50
CA THR A 33 18.61 -2.73 -1.58
C THR A 33 17.15 -3.14 -1.71
N ARG A 34 16.51 -3.37 -0.57
CA ARG A 34 15.07 -3.59 -0.43
C ARG A 34 14.44 -2.42 0.30
N ASP A 35 13.16 -2.20 0.04
CA ASP A 35 12.31 -1.27 0.78
C ASP A 35 11.88 -1.87 2.12
N CYS A 36 11.81 -3.20 2.24
CA CYS A 36 11.53 -3.90 3.48
C CYS A 36 12.51 -5.07 3.71
N TYR A 37 12.78 -5.40 4.98
CA TYR A 37 13.67 -6.51 5.37
C TYR A 37 12.98 -7.52 6.31
N ASN A 38 11.68 -7.34 6.56
CA ASN A 38 10.92 -8.23 7.43
C ASN A 38 10.81 -9.63 6.79
N ALA A 39 11.04 -10.68 7.56
CA ALA A 39 10.70 -12.03 7.11
C ALA A 39 9.17 -12.17 7.00
N PRO A 40 8.63 -12.80 5.94
CA PRO A 40 7.19 -13.06 5.82
C PRO A 40 6.57 -13.69 7.08
N GLU A 41 7.28 -14.63 7.71
CA GLU A 41 6.83 -15.31 8.93
C GLU A 41 6.71 -14.36 10.12
N ASP A 42 7.62 -13.39 10.25
CA ASP A 42 7.55 -12.40 11.32
C ASP A 42 6.41 -11.40 11.11
N VAL A 43 6.14 -11.02 9.85
CA VAL A 43 4.97 -10.18 9.52
C VAL A 43 3.70 -10.91 9.89
N TYR A 44 3.55 -12.18 9.48
CA TYR A 44 2.41 -13.02 9.84
C TYR A 44 2.25 -13.15 11.35
N ARG A 45 3.30 -13.59 12.05
CA ARG A 45 3.29 -13.77 13.50
C ARG A 45 2.90 -12.49 14.24
N ILE A 46 3.49 -11.35 13.90
CA ILE A 46 3.17 -10.08 14.56
C ILE A 46 1.74 -9.62 14.25
N ALA A 47 1.25 -9.81 13.02
CA ALA A 47 -0.13 -9.50 12.67
C ALA A 47 -1.11 -10.34 13.53
N LYS A 48 -0.85 -11.65 13.68
CA LYS A 48 -1.64 -12.54 14.54
C LYS A 48 -1.57 -12.14 16.01
N GLU A 49 -0.38 -11.86 16.54
CA GLU A 49 -0.17 -11.36 17.92
C GLU A 49 -0.93 -10.04 18.17
N ARG A 50 -1.15 -9.22 17.14
CA ARG A 50 -1.93 -7.97 17.18
C ARG A 50 -3.42 -8.16 16.91
N GLY A 51 -3.89 -9.42 16.87
CA GLY A 51 -5.30 -9.76 16.75
C GLY A 51 -5.86 -9.67 15.34
N MET A 52 -5.01 -9.69 14.30
CA MET A 52 -5.51 -9.84 12.93
C MET A 52 -6.07 -11.24 12.74
N ALA A 53 -7.35 -11.28 12.35
CA ALA A 53 -8.02 -12.52 12.01
C ALA A 53 -7.45 -13.08 10.70
N TYR A 54 -7.23 -12.22 9.71
CA TYR A 54 -6.65 -12.57 8.42
C TYR A 54 -5.39 -11.76 8.15
N VAL A 55 -4.48 -12.33 7.36
CA VAL A 55 -3.20 -11.72 7.01
C VAL A 55 -2.98 -11.78 5.50
N THR A 56 -2.37 -10.75 4.95
CA THR A 56 -1.86 -10.72 3.57
C THR A 56 -0.50 -10.05 3.57
N LEU A 57 0.31 -10.34 2.57
CA LEU A 57 1.45 -9.50 2.19
C LEU A 57 1.07 -8.74 0.93
N THR A 58 1.56 -7.52 0.77
CA THR A 58 1.31 -6.68 -0.41
C THR A 58 2.61 -6.10 -0.92
N ASP A 59 3.61 -6.96 -1.12
CA ASP A 59 4.92 -6.58 -1.64
C ASP A 59 4.79 -5.84 -2.99
N HIS A 60 5.72 -4.92 -3.28
CA HIS A 60 5.68 -4.14 -4.52
C HIS A 60 5.84 -5.01 -5.76
N ASP A 61 4.82 -5.05 -6.61
CA ASP A 61 4.79 -5.75 -7.90
C ASP A 61 5.21 -7.23 -7.82
N SER A 62 5.03 -7.89 -6.67
CA SER A 62 5.43 -9.27 -6.45
C SER A 62 4.46 -9.96 -5.49
N ILE A 63 4.21 -11.25 -5.75
CA ILE A 63 3.50 -12.15 -4.84
C ILE A 63 4.45 -13.19 -4.21
N ASP A 64 5.76 -13.08 -4.43
CA ASP A 64 6.73 -14.10 -4.04
C ASP A 64 6.75 -14.34 -2.53
N GLY A 65 6.58 -13.29 -1.72
CA GLY A 65 6.50 -13.40 -0.26
C GLY A 65 5.26 -14.18 0.20
N ALA A 66 4.13 -13.97 -0.48
CA ALA A 66 2.90 -14.71 -0.21
C ALA A 66 3.00 -16.17 -0.64
N LEU A 67 3.54 -16.44 -1.84
CA LEU A 67 3.77 -17.80 -2.33
C LEU A 67 4.77 -18.55 -1.46
N TYR A 68 5.83 -17.89 -0.98
CA TYR A 68 6.79 -18.47 -0.06
C TYR A 68 6.10 -18.96 1.23
N LEU A 69 5.23 -18.14 1.84
CA LEU A 69 4.50 -18.54 3.04
C LEU A 69 3.55 -19.71 2.78
N LEU A 70 2.75 -19.63 1.71
CA LEU A 70 1.80 -20.69 1.36
C LEU A 70 2.49 -22.01 1.02
N ASN A 71 3.62 -21.97 0.32
CA ASN A 71 4.41 -23.18 0.05
C ASN A 71 5.02 -23.78 1.31
N LYS A 72 5.42 -22.94 2.28
CA LYS A 72 6.00 -23.39 3.55
C LYS A 72 4.93 -23.89 4.53
N PHE A 73 3.74 -23.32 4.49
CA PHE A 73 2.61 -23.59 5.37
C PHE A 73 1.31 -23.74 4.55
N PRO A 74 1.11 -24.88 3.87
CA PRO A 74 0.01 -25.04 2.90
C PRO A 74 -1.39 -25.04 3.54
N ASP A 75 -1.49 -25.32 4.85
CA ASP A 75 -2.76 -25.40 5.57
C ASP A 75 -3.24 -24.04 6.14
N MET A 76 -2.58 -22.92 5.78
CA MET A 76 -2.98 -21.58 6.22
C MET A 76 -4.33 -21.19 5.61
N GLN A 77 -5.37 -21.16 6.44
CA GLN A 77 -6.73 -20.74 6.03
C GLN A 77 -7.00 -19.25 6.28
N ASP A 78 -6.15 -18.59 7.06
CA ASP A 78 -6.29 -17.21 7.48
C ASP A 78 -5.32 -16.26 6.76
N PHE A 79 -4.77 -16.71 5.64
CA PHE A 79 -3.86 -15.96 4.79
C PHE A 79 -4.37 -15.93 3.35
N PHE A 80 -4.18 -14.80 2.68
CA PHE A 80 -4.48 -14.66 1.25
C PHE A 80 -3.36 -13.88 0.56
N ILE A 81 -3.25 -14.09 -0.76
CA ILE A 81 -2.25 -13.41 -1.57
C ILE A 81 -2.70 -11.97 -1.80
N GLY A 82 -1.78 -11.03 -1.64
CA GLY A 82 -1.96 -9.64 -2.01
C GLY A 82 -0.74 -9.09 -2.72
N GLU A 83 -0.91 -7.93 -3.35
CA GLU A 83 0.13 -7.25 -4.12
C GLU A 83 -0.10 -5.73 -4.10
N GLU A 84 0.96 -4.94 -3.91
CA GLU A 84 0.91 -3.51 -4.21
C GLU A 84 1.44 -3.27 -5.63
N VAL A 85 0.51 -3.07 -6.57
CA VAL A 85 0.80 -2.88 -7.99
C VAL A 85 1.06 -1.42 -8.30
N GLU A 86 2.24 -1.12 -8.84
CA GLU A 86 2.56 0.20 -9.37
C GLU A 86 2.11 0.32 -10.83
N THR A 87 1.28 1.33 -11.12
CA THR A 87 0.80 1.64 -12.48
C THR A 87 0.85 3.14 -12.78
N TYR A 88 0.51 3.49 -14.03
CA TYR A 88 0.70 4.82 -14.60
C TYR A 88 -0.48 5.23 -15.45
N PHE A 89 -0.85 6.51 -15.35
CA PHE A 89 -1.66 7.16 -16.37
C PHE A 89 -0.79 7.41 -17.61
N PRO A 90 -1.11 6.82 -18.77
CA PRO A 90 -0.26 6.93 -19.95
C PRO A 90 -0.14 8.37 -20.45
N GLU A 91 -1.16 9.20 -20.23
CA GLU A 91 -1.20 10.57 -20.74
C GLU A 91 -0.33 11.54 -19.93
N THR A 92 -0.14 11.28 -18.62
CA THR A 92 0.51 12.23 -17.70
C THR A 92 1.79 11.71 -17.06
N GLY A 93 2.00 10.39 -17.15
CA GLY A 93 3.00 9.66 -16.36
C GLY A 93 2.73 9.76 -14.85
N GLN A 94 1.49 10.04 -14.44
CA GLN A 94 1.10 10.05 -13.04
C GLN A 94 1.15 8.62 -12.53
N ARG A 95 2.03 8.39 -11.55
CA ARG A 95 2.19 7.11 -10.87
C ARG A 95 1.13 6.92 -9.79
N ILE A 96 0.62 5.72 -9.65
CA ILE A 96 -0.34 5.34 -8.63
C ILE A 96 -0.05 3.91 -8.17
N HIS A 97 -0.34 3.62 -6.90
CA HIS A 97 -0.24 2.29 -6.35
C HIS A 97 -1.64 1.74 -6.08
N ILE A 98 -1.83 0.47 -6.37
CA ILE A 98 -3.09 -0.25 -6.25
C ILE A 98 -2.85 -1.46 -5.37
N GLY A 99 -3.55 -1.56 -4.25
CA GLY A 99 -3.64 -2.83 -3.51
C GLY A 99 -4.55 -3.78 -4.27
N VAL A 100 -4.10 -4.99 -4.53
CA VAL A 100 -4.89 -6.09 -5.12
C VAL A 100 -4.85 -7.26 -4.14
N TRP A 101 -6.01 -7.86 -3.86
CA TRP A 101 -6.16 -8.90 -2.84
C TRP A 101 -6.89 -10.12 -3.38
N ASP A 102 -6.52 -11.30 -2.87
CA ASP A 102 -7.07 -12.62 -3.24
C ASP A 102 -6.89 -12.95 -4.73
N LEU A 103 -5.73 -12.57 -5.26
CA LEU A 103 -5.29 -12.90 -6.61
C LEU A 103 -4.50 -14.21 -6.66
N ASN A 104 -4.53 -14.88 -7.81
CA ASN A 104 -3.68 -16.04 -8.10
C ASN A 104 -2.48 -15.69 -9.00
N GLU A 105 -1.60 -16.67 -9.22
CA GLU A 105 -0.39 -16.48 -10.03
C GLU A 105 -0.65 -16.10 -11.50
N GLU A 106 -1.72 -16.61 -12.11
CA GLU A 106 -2.09 -16.26 -13.48
C GLU A 106 -2.54 -14.80 -13.57
N GLN A 107 -3.36 -14.38 -12.60
CA GLN A 107 -3.81 -13.00 -12.49
C GLN A 107 -2.64 -12.06 -12.26
N HIS A 108 -1.70 -12.42 -11.39
CA HIS A 108 -0.45 -11.68 -11.18
C HIS A 108 0.34 -11.50 -12.48
N ARG A 109 0.57 -12.58 -13.26
CA ARG A 109 1.31 -12.48 -14.53
C ARG A 109 0.67 -11.48 -15.50
N GLU A 110 -0.64 -11.50 -15.59
CA GLU A 110 -1.37 -10.59 -16.48
C GLU A 110 -1.42 -9.15 -15.95
N ILE A 111 -1.54 -8.97 -14.63
CA ILE A 111 -1.36 -7.66 -13.97
C ILE A 111 0.01 -7.08 -14.31
N GLN A 112 1.08 -7.88 -14.18
CA GLN A 112 2.44 -7.42 -14.50
C GLN A 112 2.59 -7.01 -15.96
N ARG A 113 1.88 -7.67 -16.89
CA ARG A 113 1.86 -7.31 -18.31
C ARG A 113 1.14 -5.97 -18.54
N LEU A 114 0.02 -5.74 -17.86
CA LEU A 114 -0.89 -4.61 -18.10
C LEU A 114 -0.57 -3.36 -17.27
N ARG A 115 0.10 -3.49 -16.13
CA ARG A 115 0.37 -2.38 -15.21
C ARG A 115 1.13 -1.18 -15.79
N PRO A 116 1.88 -1.23 -16.91
CA PRO A 116 2.39 0.00 -17.51
C PRO A 116 1.30 1.00 -17.93
N ASN A 117 0.05 0.55 -18.09
CA ASN A 117 -1.08 1.39 -18.49
C ASN A 117 -2.34 1.12 -17.65
N ILE A 118 -2.70 2.07 -16.77
CA ILE A 118 -3.90 1.94 -15.92
C ILE A 118 -5.20 1.79 -16.74
N ARG A 119 -5.24 2.32 -17.97
CA ARG A 119 -6.41 2.23 -18.87
C ARG A 119 -6.67 0.81 -19.35
N GLU A 120 -5.65 -0.05 -19.35
CA GLU A 120 -5.77 -1.46 -19.71
C GLU A 120 -5.88 -2.34 -18.46
N LEU A 121 -5.12 -2.01 -17.41
CA LEU A 121 -5.11 -2.75 -16.15
C LEU A 121 -6.49 -2.76 -15.47
N ILE A 122 -7.16 -1.60 -15.36
CA ILE A 122 -8.44 -1.51 -14.64
C ILE A 122 -9.56 -2.33 -15.30
N PRO A 123 -9.79 -2.24 -16.62
CA PRO A 123 -10.77 -3.11 -17.28
C PRO A 123 -10.51 -4.60 -17.07
N TYR A 124 -9.25 -5.04 -17.10
CA TYR A 124 -8.88 -6.42 -16.81
C TYR A 124 -9.21 -6.82 -15.37
N MET A 125 -8.79 -6.02 -14.37
CA MET A 125 -9.08 -6.36 -12.97
C MET A 125 -10.59 -6.40 -12.68
N LYS A 126 -11.37 -5.51 -13.33
CA LYS A 126 -12.84 -5.56 -13.27
C LYS A 126 -13.40 -6.82 -13.92
N SER A 127 -12.91 -7.23 -15.09
CA SER A 127 -13.40 -8.43 -15.79
C SER A 127 -13.09 -9.73 -15.03
N GLN A 128 -11.97 -9.77 -14.31
CA GLN A 128 -11.60 -10.86 -13.41
C GLN A 128 -12.27 -10.80 -12.04
N GLN A 129 -13.13 -9.80 -11.79
CA GLN A 129 -13.81 -9.59 -10.51
C GLN A 129 -12.86 -9.50 -9.30
N LEU A 130 -11.62 -9.03 -9.54
CA LEU A 130 -10.62 -8.85 -8.49
C LEU A 130 -11.07 -7.80 -7.48
N ILE A 131 -10.56 -7.92 -6.25
CA ILE A 131 -10.73 -6.89 -5.22
C ILE A 131 -9.47 -6.05 -5.24
N PHE A 132 -9.64 -4.78 -5.58
CA PHE A 132 -8.53 -3.85 -5.70
C PHE A 132 -8.96 -2.45 -5.31
N GLY A 133 -8.00 -1.68 -4.78
CA GLY A 133 -8.23 -0.33 -4.29
C GLY A 133 -7.02 0.57 -4.45
N ILE A 134 -7.23 1.87 -4.36
CA ILE A 134 -6.13 2.83 -4.44
C ILE A 134 -5.44 2.93 -3.08
N ASN A 135 -4.13 2.73 -3.06
CA ASN A 135 -3.28 2.99 -1.90
C ASN A 135 -2.89 4.47 -1.84
N HIS A 136 -2.81 5.00 -0.61
CA HIS A 136 -2.30 6.33 -0.24
C HIS A 136 -2.52 7.45 -1.26
N LEU A 137 -3.74 7.56 -1.80
CA LEU A 137 -4.26 8.39 -2.92
C LEU A 137 -3.38 9.56 -3.42
N PHE A 138 -2.90 10.44 -2.53
CA PHE A 138 -2.13 11.63 -2.89
C PHE A 138 -0.60 11.52 -2.74
N GLN A 139 -0.04 10.38 -2.34
CA GLN A 139 1.40 10.20 -2.07
C GLN A 139 2.26 10.61 -3.27
N ASN A 140 1.87 10.18 -4.47
CA ASN A 140 2.58 10.44 -5.71
C ASN A 140 1.97 11.58 -6.54
N TYR A 141 0.94 12.27 -6.04
CA TYR A 141 0.23 13.29 -6.80
C TYR A 141 1.15 14.42 -7.25
N ARG A 142 1.11 14.73 -8.54
CA ARG A 142 1.86 15.83 -9.14
C ARG A 142 0.92 17.01 -9.37
N MET A 143 1.23 18.15 -8.75
CA MET A 143 0.44 19.40 -8.85
C MET A 143 0.24 19.94 -10.28
N LYS A 144 0.98 19.42 -11.27
CA LYS A 144 0.76 19.73 -12.69
C LYS A 144 -0.57 19.18 -13.23
N ASN A 145 -1.18 18.21 -12.54
CA ASN A 145 -2.46 17.63 -12.92
C ASN A 145 -3.62 18.47 -12.37
N VAL A 146 -4.77 18.43 -13.06
CA VAL A 146 -6.00 19.05 -12.55
C VAL A 146 -6.61 18.11 -11.50
N ALA A 147 -6.65 18.55 -10.24
CA ALA A 147 -7.04 17.71 -9.11
C ALA A 147 -8.45 17.13 -9.25
N ALA A 148 -9.44 17.95 -9.63
CA ALA A 148 -10.82 17.51 -9.82
C ALA A 148 -10.93 16.41 -10.89
N ARG A 149 -10.25 16.59 -12.04
CA ARG A 149 -10.20 15.58 -13.11
C ARG A 149 -9.53 14.29 -12.63
N TYR A 150 -8.37 14.41 -11.98
CA TYR A 150 -7.65 13.25 -11.44
C TYR A 150 -8.51 12.44 -10.47
N ILE A 151 -9.15 13.12 -9.51
CA ILE A 151 -10.04 12.48 -8.54
C ILE A 151 -11.24 11.87 -9.24
N SER A 152 -11.90 12.58 -10.16
CA SER A 152 -13.05 12.07 -10.90
C SER A 152 -12.72 10.78 -11.66
N GLU A 153 -11.59 10.75 -12.36
CA GLU A 153 -11.15 9.54 -13.08
C GLU A 153 -10.90 8.36 -12.13
N LEU A 154 -10.32 8.62 -10.95
CA LEU A 154 -10.12 7.57 -9.93
C LEU A 154 -11.43 7.08 -9.31
N LEU A 155 -12.38 7.97 -9.06
CA LEU A 155 -13.71 7.60 -8.56
C LEU A 155 -14.49 6.74 -9.58
N ASP A 156 -14.20 6.88 -10.88
CA ASP A 156 -14.80 6.04 -11.92
C ASP A 156 -14.08 4.69 -12.09
N MET A 157 -12.80 4.63 -11.76
CA MET A 157 -11.99 3.42 -11.85
C MET A 157 -12.15 2.51 -10.62
N PHE A 158 -12.32 3.06 -9.41
CA PHE A 158 -12.20 2.34 -8.15
C PHE A 158 -13.39 2.55 -7.22
N ASN A 159 -13.71 1.49 -6.48
CA ASN A 159 -14.69 1.52 -5.38
C ASN A 159 -14.03 1.34 -4.00
N VAL A 160 -12.76 0.98 -3.94
CA VAL A 160 -12.03 0.76 -2.68
C VAL A 160 -10.93 1.79 -2.56
N PHE A 161 -10.90 2.50 -1.42
CA PHE A 161 -9.94 3.57 -1.14
C PHE A 161 -9.27 3.34 0.20
N GLU A 162 -7.95 3.36 0.22
CA GLU A 162 -7.18 3.42 1.45
C GLU A 162 -7.31 4.81 2.06
N VAL A 163 -8.20 4.95 3.06
CA VAL A 163 -8.47 6.21 3.75
C VAL A 163 -7.55 6.42 4.95
N MET A 164 -6.93 5.34 5.43
CA MET A 164 -5.98 5.37 6.53
C MET A 164 -4.76 4.52 6.16
N ASN A 165 -3.66 5.19 5.82
CA ASN A 165 -2.39 4.56 5.58
C ASN A 165 -1.44 4.86 6.76
N GLY A 166 -0.78 3.83 7.28
CA GLY A 166 0.09 3.96 8.44
C GLY A 166 1.35 4.80 8.19
N ALA A 167 1.88 4.84 6.97
CA ALA A 167 3.06 5.63 6.62
C ALA A 167 2.72 7.08 6.20
N MET A 168 1.45 7.42 6.00
CA MET A 168 1.03 8.77 5.58
C MET A 168 0.79 9.73 6.75
N ALA A 169 1.01 11.03 6.50
CA ALA A 169 0.70 12.08 7.47
C ALA A 169 -0.80 12.09 7.83
N SER A 170 -1.15 12.35 9.10
CA SER A 170 -2.55 12.43 9.54
C SER A 170 -3.41 13.40 8.73
N PHE A 171 -2.81 14.47 8.20
CA PHE A 171 -3.51 15.44 7.36
C PHE A 171 -3.89 14.83 5.99
N HIS A 172 -3.03 13.98 5.41
CA HIS A 172 -3.32 13.22 4.20
C HIS A 172 -4.50 12.27 4.45
N ASN A 173 -4.42 11.41 5.46
CA ASN A 173 -5.49 10.45 5.80
C ASN A 173 -6.84 11.16 6.01
N ARG A 174 -6.87 12.26 6.80
CA ARG A 174 -8.11 13.04 7.01
C ARG A 174 -8.71 13.58 5.72
N MET A 175 -7.91 14.08 4.80
CA MET A 175 -8.43 14.63 3.55
C MET A 175 -8.97 13.55 2.64
N VAL A 176 -8.28 12.41 2.51
CA VAL A 176 -8.78 11.25 1.74
C VAL A 176 -10.09 10.75 2.34
N GLN A 177 -10.15 10.61 3.67
CA GLN A 177 -11.37 10.20 4.37
C GLN A 177 -12.53 11.17 4.12
N GLN A 178 -12.30 12.48 4.24
CA GLN A 178 -13.32 13.50 3.97
C GLN A 178 -13.81 13.46 2.52
N LEU A 179 -12.89 13.31 1.57
CA LEU A 179 -13.22 13.20 0.15
C LEU A 179 -14.09 11.99 -0.14
N VAL A 180 -13.66 10.80 0.30
CA VAL A 180 -14.37 9.54 0.04
C VAL A 180 -15.72 9.52 0.76
N GLN A 181 -15.79 10.03 2.00
CA GLN A 181 -17.05 10.16 2.74
C GLN A 181 -18.02 11.10 2.01
N HIS A 182 -17.54 12.25 1.56
CA HIS A 182 -18.36 13.19 0.80
C HIS A 182 -18.93 12.54 -0.47
N VAL A 183 -18.07 11.82 -1.22
CA VAL A 183 -18.49 11.13 -2.44
C VAL A 183 -19.53 10.04 -2.15
N LYS A 184 -19.35 9.29 -1.06
CA LYS A 184 -20.31 8.27 -0.61
C LYS A 184 -21.69 8.87 -0.33
N GLU A 185 -21.72 9.96 0.43
CA GLU A 185 -22.96 10.59 0.90
C GLU A 185 -23.70 11.34 -0.21
N GLN A 186 -22.98 12.11 -1.04
CA GLN A 186 -23.63 13.00 -2.02
C GLN A 186 -23.86 12.34 -3.38
N HIS A 187 -23.05 11.35 -3.76
CA HIS A 187 -23.19 10.69 -5.07
C HIS A 187 -23.81 9.29 -4.98
N GLY A 188 -24.13 8.81 -3.77
CA GLY A 188 -24.73 7.48 -3.56
C GLY A 188 -23.86 6.32 -4.06
N ARG A 189 -22.55 6.55 -4.25
CA ARG A 189 -21.63 5.51 -4.72
C ARG A 189 -21.33 4.53 -3.61
N GLN A 190 -21.39 3.24 -3.92
CA GLN A 190 -20.89 2.19 -3.05
C GLN A 190 -19.36 2.24 -3.03
N VAL A 191 -18.81 2.90 -2.00
CA VAL A 191 -17.37 2.99 -1.77
C VAL A 191 -16.99 2.32 -0.45
N SER A 192 -15.81 1.70 -0.49
CA SER A 192 -15.17 0.98 0.59
C SER A 192 -13.99 1.78 1.12
N MET A 193 -13.93 1.89 2.44
CA MET A 193 -12.93 2.68 3.15
C MET A 193 -12.04 1.74 3.95
N VAL A 194 -10.88 1.43 3.39
CA VAL A 194 -9.92 0.47 3.96
C VAL A 194 -8.74 1.18 4.59
N GLY A 195 -8.01 0.46 5.43
CA GLY A 195 -6.74 0.90 5.98
C GLY A 195 -5.72 -0.22 6.06
N GLY A 196 -4.46 0.18 6.00
CA GLY A 196 -3.31 -0.70 6.14
C GLY A 196 -2.09 0.05 6.68
N SER A 197 -1.15 -0.69 7.26
CA SER A 197 -0.04 -0.11 8.01
C SER A 197 1.05 0.49 7.11
N ASP A 198 1.14 0.03 5.87
CA ASP A 198 2.23 0.31 4.93
C ASP A 198 3.60 0.05 5.60
N ALA A 199 3.64 -0.98 6.45
CA ALA A 199 4.75 -1.23 7.33
C ALA A 199 5.92 -1.87 6.58
N HIS A 200 7.04 -1.17 6.59
CA HIS A 200 8.34 -1.66 6.12
C HIS A 200 9.25 -2.11 7.28
N THR A 201 8.80 -1.92 8.52
CA THR A 201 9.44 -2.45 9.74
C THR A 201 8.42 -3.19 10.61
N LEU A 202 8.86 -4.26 11.28
CA LEU A 202 8.03 -5.08 12.16
C LEU A 202 7.28 -4.29 13.24
N LYS A 203 7.83 -3.15 13.68
CA LYS A 203 7.23 -2.30 14.71
C LYS A 203 5.84 -1.82 14.30
N HIS A 204 5.58 -1.62 13.01
CA HIS A 204 4.37 -0.94 12.53
C HIS A 204 3.30 -1.86 11.92
N VAL A 205 3.64 -3.11 11.62
CA VAL A 205 2.72 -4.14 11.10
C VAL A 205 1.40 -4.18 11.88
N ALA A 206 0.25 -4.15 11.20
CA ALA A 206 -1.09 -4.19 11.79
C ALA A 206 -1.49 -3.03 12.73
N LYS A 207 -0.68 -1.97 12.86
CA LYS A 207 -1.08 -0.78 13.64
C LYS A 207 -2.18 0.04 12.98
N VAL A 208 -2.30 -0.05 11.67
CA VAL A 208 -3.46 0.39 10.90
C VAL A 208 -3.96 -0.83 10.16
N HIS A 209 -5.28 -1.03 10.16
CA HIS A 209 -5.90 -2.21 9.60
C HIS A 209 -7.34 -1.90 9.18
N THR A 210 -7.93 -2.82 8.42
CA THR A 210 -9.33 -2.82 8.03
C THR A 210 -10.13 -3.73 8.93
N VAL A 211 -11.31 -3.28 9.33
CA VAL A 211 -12.26 -4.03 10.16
C VAL A 211 -13.52 -4.30 9.35
N SER A 212 -13.98 -5.55 9.35
CA SER A 212 -15.22 -5.97 8.71
C SER A 212 -15.74 -7.26 9.33
N ARG A 213 -16.99 -7.63 9.04
CA ARG A 213 -17.53 -8.95 9.39
C ARG A 213 -17.04 -10.01 8.40
N GLY A 214 -17.10 -11.27 8.82
CA GLY A 214 -16.89 -12.43 7.95
C GLY A 214 -16.09 -13.52 8.64
N GLU A 215 -16.62 -14.72 8.72
CA GLU A 215 -15.98 -15.87 9.39
C GLU A 215 -14.96 -16.59 8.49
N THR A 216 -14.92 -16.23 7.20
CA THR A 216 -13.89 -16.66 6.26
C THR A 216 -13.22 -15.46 5.59
N VAL A 217 -12.01 -15.68 5.04
CA VAL A 217 -11.32 -14.71 4.17
C VAL A 217 -12.26 -14.21 3.08
N ARG A 218 -13.00 -15.12 2.44
CA ARG A 218 -13.92 -14.80 1.34
C ARG A 218 -15.03 -13.85 1.78
N GLU A 219 -15.71 -14.15 2.88
CA GLU A 219 -16.77 -13.28 3.43
C GLU A 219 -16.23 -11.89 3.82
N PHE A 220 -15.06 -11.85 4.45
CA PHE A 220 -14.41 -10.60 4.84
C PHE A 220 -14.11 -9.72 3.62
N LEU A 221 -13.56 -10.32 2.58
CA LEU A 221 -13.25 -9.66 1.32
C LEU A 221 -14.50 -9.26 0.52
N ASP A 222 -15.55 -10.08 0.52
CA ASP A 222 -16.84 -9.73 -0.09
C ASP A 222 -17.49 -8.53 0.62
N ASN A 223 -17.37 -8.43 1.95
CA ASN A 223 -17.81 -7.26 2.69
C ASN A 223 -16.98 -6.01 2.36
N ILE A 224 -15.66 -6.13 2.18
CA ILE A 224 -14.83 -5.02 1.68
C ILE A 224 -15.31 -4.58 0.29
N ARG A 225 -15.56 -5.51 -0.64
CA ARG A 225 -16.09 -5.20 -1.98
C ARG A 225 -17.42 -4.46 -1.90
N ALA A 226 -18.30 -4.85 -0.97
CA ALA A 226 -19.59 -4.21 -0.74
C ALA A 226 -19.53 -2.87 0.03
N GLY A 227 -18.36 -2.45 0.51
CA GLY A 227 -18.19 -1.24 1.33
C GLY A 227 -18.68 -1.39 2.77
N ASN A 228 -18.84 -2.63 3.25
CA ASN A 228 -19.23 -3.00 4.61
C ASN A 228 -17.99 -3.16 5.51
N CYS A 229 -17.12 -2.16 5.53
CA CYS A 229 -15.90 -2.15 6.33
C CYS A 229 -15.53 -0.73 6.75
N PHE A 230 -14.55 -0.61 7.65
CA PHE A 230 -13.94 0.67 8.00
C PHE A 230 -12.46 0.49 8.35
N ALA A 231 -11.69 1.56 8.18
CA ALA A 231 -10.30 1.63 8.60
C ALA A 231 -10.19 1.96 10.09
N TRP A 232 -9.22 1.36 10.78
CA TRP A 232 -8.95 1.59 12.19
C TRP A 232 -7.45 1.52 12.50
N GLY A 233 -7.02 2.19 13.57
CA GLY A 233 -5.67 2.07 14.09
C GLY A 233 -4.99 3.42 14.35
N SER A 234 -3.67 3.45 14.22
CA SER A 234 -2.85 4.65 14.43
C SER A 234 -1.70 4.71 13.45
N GLU A 235 -1.68 5.76 12.63
CA GLU A 235 -0.57 6.05 11.72
C GLU A 235 0.72 6.42 12.46
N MET A 236 1.84 6.31 11.74
CA MET A 236 3.16 6.69 12.20
C MET A 236 3.23 8.21 12.40
N ARG A 237 3.82 8.62 13.52
CA ARG A 237 4.27 10.00 13.66
C ARG A 237 5.53 10.22 12.85
N PHE A 238 5.80 11.46 12.51
CA PHE A 238 7.01 11.85 11.77
C PHE A 238 8.32 11.27 12.34
N ARG A 239 8.49 11.27 13.67
CA ARG A 239 9.67 10.66 14.32
C ARG A 239 9.80 9.15 14.10
N GLU A 240 8.67 8.46 13.96
CA GLU A 240 8.63 7.02 13.70
C GLU A 240 9.01 6.74 12.25
N LEU A 241 8.50 7.54 11.30
CA LEU A 241 8.92 7.48 9.89
C LEU A 241 10.43 7.68 9.72
N VAL A 242 11.00 8.67 10.40
CA VAL A 242 12.45 8.92 10.36
C VAL A 242 13.22 7.75 10.98
N ALA A 243 12.77 7.23 12.14
CA ALA A 243 13.40 6.09 12.78
C ALA A 243 13.38 4.84 11.88
N ASP A 244 12.27 4.58 11.20
CA ASP A 244 12.12 3.43 10.30
C ASP A 244 13.13 3.45 9.16
N ILE A 245 13.46 4.62 8.60
CA ILE A 245 14.46 4.75 7.54
C ILE A 245 15.86 4.36 8.03
N TYR A 246 16.21 4.74 9.26
CA TYR A 246 17.47 4.31 9.85
C TYR A 246 17.46 2.83 10.19
N LEU A 247 16.34 2.29 10.66
CA LEU A 247 16.19 0.84 10.89
C LEU A 247 16.34 0.06 9.58
N LEU A 248 15.75 0.52 8.47
CA LEU A 248 15.93 -0.06 7.15
C LEU A 248 17.37 0.02 6.67
N THR A 249 18.06 1.13 6.95
CA THR A 249 19.49 1.28 6.62
C THR A 249 20.34 0.29 7.43
N MET A 250 20.05 0.11 8.73
CA MET A 250 20.73 -0.86 9.58
C MET A 250 20.43 -2.30 9.15
N ALA A 251 19.16 -2.61 8.83
CA ALA A 251 18.73 -3.90 8.34
C ALA A 251 19.44 -4.24 7.04
N TYR A 252 19.51 -3.28 6.10
CA TYR A 252 20.33 -3.40 4.90
C TYR A 252 21.73 -3.83 5.30
N GLN A 253 22.46 -3.05 6.12
CA GLN A 253 23.84 -3.38 6.52
C GLN A 253 23.99 -4.77 7.15
N SER A 254 23.01 -5.23 7.92
CA SER A 254 23.03 -6.54 8.57
C SER A 254 23.05 -7.73 7.59
N GLU A 255 22.51 -7.55 6.38
CA GLU A 255 22.49 -8.58 5.32
C GLU A 255 23.86 -8.79 4.65
N MET A 256 24.86 -7.92 4.89
CA MET A 256 26.16 -7.96 4.22
C MET A 256 26.83 -9.35 4.31
N GLY A 257 26.79 -9.98 5.48
CA GLY A 257 27.41 -11.28 5.67
C GLY A 257 26.74 -12.38 4.83
N ALA A 258 25.41 -12.35 4.73
CA ALA A 258 24.64 -13.29 3.93
C ALA A 258 24.91 -13.07 2.43
N ASP A 259 24.88 -11.82 1.98
CA ASP A 259 25.14 -11.44 0.59
C ASP A 259 26.55 -11.87 0.12
N LEU A 260 27.58 -11.66 0.94
CA LEU A 260 28.95 -12.06 0.61
C LEU A 260 29.13 -13.59 0.51
N ARG A 261 28.39 -14.35 1.31
CA ARG A 261 28.42 -15.82 1.32
C ARG A 261 27.50 -16.45 0.28
N SER A 262 26.53 -15.72 -0.25
CA SER A 262 25.59 -16.22 -1.25
C SER A 262 26.30 -16.78 -2.49
N GLU A 263 25.87 -17.95 -2.93
CA GLU A 263 26.32 -18.57 -4.20
C GLU A 263 25.57 -18.00 -5.41
N HIS A 264 24.46 -17.29 -5.20
CA HIS A 264 23.67 -16.69 -6.27
C HIS A 264 24.27 -15.41 -6.84
N TYR A 265 25.18 -14.75 -6.12
CA TYR A 265 25.79 -13.50 -6.54
C TYR A 265 27.18 -13.72 -7.15
N SER A 266 27.42 -13.12 -8.31
CA SER A 266 28.75 -13.11 -8.92
C SER A 266 29.74 -12.26 -8.10
N ALA A 267 31.03 -12.39 -8.36
CA ALA A 267 32.05 -11.55 -7.73
C ALA A 267 31.82 -10.04 -8.02
N VAL A 268 31.30 -9.71 -9.20
CA VAL A 268 30.97 -8.34 -9.60
C VAL A 268 29.78 -7.82 -8.78
N ASP A 269 28.72 -8.62 -8.63
CA ASP A 269 27.55 -8.26 -7.82
C ASP A 269 27.95 -7.99 -6.37
N LYS A 270 28.77 -8.88 -5.78
CA LYS A 270 29.28 -8.72 -4.41
C LYS A 270 30.09 -7.44 -4.24
N THR A 271 30.90 -7.09 -5.24
CA THR A 271 31.70 -5.85 -5.24
C THR A 271 30.80 -4.61 -5.30
N ILE A 272 29.79 -4.61 -6.18
CA ILE A 272 28.83 -3.50 -6.30
C ILE A 272 28.00 -3.35 -5.02
N GLN A 273 27.51 -4.45 -4.46
CA GLN A 273 26.77 -4.47 -3.20
C GLN A 273 27.63 -3.91 -2.06
N LEU A 274 28.88 -4.36 -1.92
CA LEU A 274 29.80 -3.85 -0.91
C LEU A 274 30.06 -2.34 -1.10
N ALA A 275 30.29 -1.87 -2.33
CA ALA A 275 30.48 -0.46 -2.61
C ALA A 275 29.23 0.37 -2.26
N GLY A 276 28.03 -0.11 -2.62
CA GLY A 276 26.76 0.54 -2.27
C GLY A 276 26.54 0.61 -0.76
N ARG A 277 26.91 -0.44 -0.03
CA ARG A 277 26.87 -0.49 1.44
C ARG A 277 27.78 0.54 2.07
N LEU A 278 29.05 0.57 1.66
CA LEU A 278 30.04 1.53 2.15
C LEU A 278 29.62 2.98 1.84
N ALA A 279 29.06 3.23 0.66
CA ALA A 279 28.53 4.55 0.29
C ALA A 279 27.33 4.98 1.15
N SER A 280 26.46 4.04 1.57
CA SER A 280 25.27 4.36 2.36
C SER A 280 25.56 4.77 3.81
N ILE A 281 26.71 4.38 4.38
CA ILE A 281 27.09 4.73 5.77
C ILE A 281 27.25 6.25 5.97
N PRO A 282 28.14 6.96 5.23
CA PRO A 282 28.27 8.41 5.37
C PRO A 282 26.98 9.14 4.96
N THR A 283 26.22 8.60 4.00
CA THR A 283 24.89 9.12 3.65
C THR A 283 23.94 9.08 4.86
N ALA A 284 23.87 7.96 5.58
CA ALA A 284 23.05 7.83 6.77
C ALA A 284 23.51 8.76 7.89
N ILE A 285 24.83 8.79 8.18
CA ILE A 285 25.39 9.63 9.25
C ILE A 285 25.18 11.13 8.99
N SER A 286 25.23 11.56 7.72
CA SER A 286 25.02 12.98 7.36
C SER A 286 23.60 13.49 7.58
N GLY A 287 22.64 12.60 7.89
CA GLY A 287 21.24 12.96 8.06
C GLY A 287 20.47 13.14 6.74
N LEU A 288 21.09 12.85 5.60
CA LEU A 288 20.45 13.02 4.28
C LEU A 288 19.14 12.23 4.15
N PRO A 289 19.03 10.94 4.57
CA PRO A 289 17.76 10.22 4.52
C PRO A 289 16.66 10.91 5.33
N ALA A 290 16.98 11.39 6.53
CA ALA A 290 16.03 12.14 7.35
C ALA A 290 15.61 13.45 6.68
N ALA A 291 16.53 14.19 6.06
CA ALA A 291 16.25 15.42 5.34
C ALA A 291 15.32 15.18 4.13
N VAL A 292 15.62 14.17 3.30
CA VAL A 292 14.77 13.80 2.15
C VAL A 292 13.36 13.42 2.61
N THR A 293 13.24 12.63 3.68
CA THR A 293 11.94 12.25 4.24
C THR A 293 11.19 13.43 4.83
N SER A 294 11.89 14.36 5.47
CA SER A 294 11.31 15.61 5.96
C SER A 294 10.72 16.42 4.82
N LEU A 295 11.45 16.55 3.71
CA LEU A 295 10.99 17.27 2.52
C LEU A 295 9.80 16.60 1.87
N ASN A 296 9.82 15.27 1.72
CA ASN A 296 8.70 14.51 1.17
C ASN A 296 7.45 14.61 2.04
N TYR A 297 7.60 14.46 3.36
CA TYR A 297 6.52 14.61 4.33
C TYR A 297 5.93 16.02 4.31
N LEU A 298 6.78 17.06 4.26
CA LEU A 298 6.32 18.45 4.15
C LEU A 298 5.59 18.69 2.83
N LYS A 299 6.13 18.20 1.71
CA LYS A 299 5.49 18.29 0.40
C LYS A 299 4.09 17.68 0.42
N GLN A 300 3.93 16.50 1.01
CA GLN A 300 2.62 15.86 1.16
C GLN A 300 1.66 16.75 1.95
N ILE A 301 2.09 17.28 3.10
CA ILE A 301 1.26 18.21 3.89
C ILE A 301 0.86 19.43 3.08
N VAL A 302 1.78 20.04 2.33
CA VAL A 302 1.50 21.23 1.51
C VAL A 302 0.50 20.93 0.40
N VAL A 303 0.69 19.83 -0.33
CA VAL A 303 -0.22 19.39 -1.40
C VAL A 303 -1.62 19.15 -0.82
N THR A 304 -1.72 18.35 0.24
CA THR A 304 -3.02 18.02 0.82
C THR A 304 -3.68 19.25 1.43
N LYS A 305 -2.95 20.15 2.10
CA LYS A 305 -3.50 21.42 2.63
C LYS A 305 -4.02 22.30 1.51
N GLY A 306 -3.28 22.41 0.40
CA GLY A 306 -3.73 23.17 -0.77
C GLY A 306 -5.03 22.63 -1.35
N LEU A 307 -5.19 21.31 -1.42
CA LEU A 307 -6.43 20.65 -1.83
C LEU A 307 -7.57 20.88 -0.82
N SER A 308 -7.28 20.75 0.47
CA SER A 308 -8.26 20.94 1.55
C SER A 308 -8.77 22.38 1.64
N LEU A 309 -7.92 23.39 1.44
CA LEU A 309 -8.35 24.80 1.38
C LEU A 309 -9.33 25.08 0.22
N ARG A 310 -9.29 24.25 -0.83
CA ARG A 310 -10.17 24.34 -1.99
C ARG A 310 -11.22 23.24 -1.99
N PHE A 311 -11.45 22.57 -0.86
CA PHE A 311 -12.26 21.35 -0.82
C PHE A 311 -13.67 21.54 -1.36
N SER A 312 -14.39 22.61 -0.95
CA SER A 312 -15.74 22.87 -1.45
C SER A 312 -15.78 23.02 -2.98
N LYS A 313 -14.87 23.83 -3.53
CA LYS A 313 -14.73 24.01 -4.97
C LYS A 313 -14.30 22.73 -5.68
N LEU A 314 -13.37 21.98 -5.09
CA LEU A 314 -12.87 20.71 -5.63
C LEU A 314 -14.00 19.71 -5.76
N VAL A 315 -14.83 19.60 -4.73
CA VAL A 315 -16.00 18.73 -4.67
C VAL A 315 -17.07 19.16 -5.69
N GLU A 316 -17.35 20.45 -5.83
CA GLU A 316 -18.26 20.97 -6.86
C GLU A 316 -17.77 20.68 -8.29
N GLU A 317 -16.45 20.70 -8.49
CA GLU A 317 -15.81 20.39 -9.78
C GLU A 317 -15.73 18.87 -10.06
N ILE A 318 -15.80 18.03 -9.02
CA ILE A 318 -15.91 16.58 -9.20
C ILE A 318 -17.30 16.29 -9.76
N ARG A 319 -17.35 16.11 -11.09
CA ARG A 319 -18.50 15.56 -11.78
C ARG A 319 -18.23 14.08 -11.98
N PRO A 320 -18.70 13.18 -11.08
CA PRO A 320 -18.60 11.76 -11.38
C PRO A 320 -19.32 11.53 -12.71
N GLY A 321 -18.68 10.80 -13.62
CA GLY A 321 -19.30 10.48 -14.90
C GLY A 321 -20.62 9.78 -14.62
N LEU A 322 -21.74 10.45 -14.91
CA LEU A 322 -22.99 9.76 -15.21
C LEU A 322 -22.62 8.75 -16.30
N GLY A 323 -22.73 7.47 -15.97
CA GLY A 323 -22.25 6.40 -16.82
C GLY A 323 -22.62 6.63 -18.27
N GLY A 324 -21.64 6.55 -19.17
CA GLY A 324 -21.86 6.45 -20.59
C GLY A 324 -22.66 5.18 -20.88
N GLY A 325 -23.98 5.32 -20.84
CA GLY A 325 -24.96 4.35 -21.28
C GLY A 325 -25.99 5.07 -22.14
N GLY A 326 -25.93 4.81 -23.45
CA GLY A 326 -27.00 5.14 -24.40
C GLY A 326 -26.67 6.24 -25.40
N GLN A 327 -26.06 5.87 -26.53
CA GLN A 327 -26.57 6.09 -27.90
C GLN A 327 -25.50 5.67 -28.92
N GLN A 328 -25.52 4.40 -29.33
CA GLN A 328 -25.84 3.95 -30.69
C GLN A 328 -26.00 2.43 -30.68
#